data_AF-I0Z5V7-F1
#
_entry.id   AF-I0Z5V7-F1
#
_cell.length_a   1.000
_cell.length_b   1.000
_cell.length_c   1.000
_cell.angle_alpha   90.00
_cell.angle_beta   90.00
_cell.angle_gamma   90.00
#
_symmetry.space_group_name_H-M   'P 1'
#
loop_
_entity.id
_entity.type
_entity.pdbx_description
1 polymer ?
#
loop_
_entity_poly.entity_id
_entity_poly.type
_entity_poly.pdbx_seq_one_letter_code
_entity_poly.pdbx_strand_id
1 'polypeptide(L)'
;MPEVGQSLQRFGISEESESILVASFHTGDADAERVQSIVEGDPVDLDALSSLADMATVKKIYKIAPPELEVGSVADAICCRIAASHC
;
A
#
# COMPACT_ATOMS: atom_id res chain seq x y z
N MET A 1 -9.47 19.70 -0.02
CA MET A 1 -9.71 18.84 -1.20
C MET A 1 -8.66 17.75 -1.16
N PRO A 2 -9.01 16.45 -1.16
CA PRO A 2 -8.00 15.41 -1.26
C PRO A 2 -7.36 15.50 -2.66
N GLU A 3 -6.10 15.91 -2.70
CA GLU A 3 -5.33 16.00 -3.94
C GLU A 3 -4.99 14.57 -4.40
N VAL A 4 -5.69 14.08 -5.41
CA VAL A 4 -5.44 12.77 -6.03
C VAL A 4 -3.97 12.63 -6.42
N GLY A 5 -3.35 13.70 -6.92
CA GLY A 5 -1.92 13.72 -7.27
C GLY A 5 -0.97 13.49 -6.09
N GLN A 6 -1.24 14.08 -4.92
CA GLN A 6 -0.39 13.85 -3.73
C GLN A 6 -0.53 12.42 -3.19
N SER A 7 -1.71 11.83 -3.34
CA SER A 7 -1.93 10.43 -2.95
C SER A 7 -1.16 9.49 -3.88
N LEU A 8 -1.22 9.74 -5.19
CA LEU A 8 -0.46 8.95 -6.18
C LEU A 8 1.05 9.10 -6.01
N GLN A 9 1.57 10.28 -5.65
CA GLN A 9 3.00 10.43 -5.36
C GLN A 9 3.45 9.73 -4.07
N ARG A 10 2.57 9.65 -3.05
CA ARG A 10 2.90 9.01 -1.76
C ARG A 10 2.73 7.50 -1.77
N PHE A 11 1.73 6.99 -2.48
CA PHE A 11 1.37 5.57 -2.50
C PHE A 11 1.74 4.86 -3.82
N GLY A 12 2.12 5.62 -4.85
CA GLY A 12 2.64 5.07 -6.10
C GLY A 12 4.10 4.65 -5.99
N ILE A 13 4.61 4.10 -7.08
CA ILE A 13 6.01 3.68 -7.21
C ILE A 13 6.93 4.89 -7.43
N SER A 14 8.16 4.81 -6.93
CA SER A 14 9.27 5.70 -7.27
C SER A 14 10.29 4.96 -8.13
N GLU A 15 11.18 5.69 -8.81
CA GLU A 15 12.29 5.09 -9.58
C GLU A 15 13.27 4.30 -8.69
N GLU A 16 13.26 4.53 -7.38
CA GLU A 16 14.10 3.83 -6.38
C GLU A 16 13.39 2.63 -5.75
N SER A 17 12.16 2.31 -6.18
CA SER A 17 11.36 1.22 -5.59
C SER A 17 11.83 -0.15 -6.10
N GLU A 18 12.45 -0.95 -5.22
CA GLU A 18 12.90 -2.32 -5.53
C GLU A 18 11.78 -3.37 -5.42
N SER A 19 10.65 -3.00 -4.80
CA SER A 19 9.49 -3.88 -4.60
C SER A 19 8.23 -3.16 -5.04
N ILE A 20 7.42 -3.82 -5.88
CA ILE A 20 6.22 -3.25 -6.48
C ILE A 20 5.03 -4.15 -6.16
N LEU A 21 3.95 -3.54 -5.63
CA LEU A 21 2.67 -4.21 -5.46
C LEU A 21 1.75 -3.82 -6.62
N VAL A 22 1.39 -4.79 -7.45
CA VAL A 22 0.45 -4.58 -8.55
C VAL A 22 -0.94 -5.06 -8.13
N ALA A 23 -1.91 -4.15 -8.15
CA ALA A 23 -3.31 -4.46 -7.88
C ALA A 23 -4.15 -4.16 -9.13
N SER A 24 -4.95 -5.14 -9.55
CA SER A 24 -5.73 -5.08 -10.77
C SER A 24 -7.13 -5.61 -10.53
N PHE A 25 -8.13 -4.76 -10.75
CA PHE A 25 -9.53 -5.11 -10.56
C PHE A 25 -10.07 -5.85 -11.80
N HIS A 26 -10.86 -6.90 -11.57
CA HIS A 26 -11.51 -7.67 -12.64
C HIS A 26 -10.53 -8.38 -13.57
N THR A 27 -9.59 -9.13 -12.99
CA THR A 27 -8.52 -9.80 -13.73
C THR A 27 -8.82 -11.24 -14.06
N GLY A 28 -8.50 -11.63 -15.30
CA GLY A 28 -8.34 -13.02 -15.71
C GLY A 28 -6.88 -13.43 -15.74
N ASP A 29 -6.59 -14.71 -15.97
CA ASP A 29 -5.22 -15.24 -16.01
C ASP A 29 -4.31 -14.48 -17.01
N ALA A 30 -4.88 -14.00 -18.12
CA ALA A 30 -4.16 -13.23 -19.13
C ALA A 30 -3.63 -11.87 -18.64
N ASP A 31 -4.26 -11.28 -17.62
CA ASP A 31 -3.80 -10.00 -17.06
C ASP A 31 -2.58 -10.20 -16.15
N ALA A 32 -2.49 -11.33 -15.45
CA ALA A 32 -1.35 -11.67 -14.63
C ALA A 32 -0.08 -11.88 -15.49
N GLU A 33 -0.21 -12.59 -16.62
CA GLU A 33 0.88 -12.75 -17.59
C GLU A 33 1.31 -11.39 -18.18
N ARG A 34 0.35 -10.52 -18.48
CA ARG A 34 0.63 -9.18 -18.98
C ARG A 34 1.41 -8.35 -17.96
N VAL A 35 1.04 -8.41 -16.69
CA VAL A 35 1.77 -7.71 -15.61
C VAL A 35 3.20 -8.24 -15.51
N GLN A 36 3.39 -9.56 -15.53
CA GLN A 36 4.73 -10.17 -15.53
C GLN A 36 5.58 -9.76 -16.75
N SER A 37 4.96 -9.50 -17.91
CA SER A 37 5.69 -9.05 -19.10
C SER A 37 6.17 -7.59 -19.04
N ILE A 38 5.62 -6.79 -18.13
CA ILE A 38 5.92 -5.34 -18.02
C ILE A 38 6.82 -5.07 -16.81
N VAL A 39 6.77 -5.92 -15.79
CA VAL A 39 7.54 -5.77 -14.56
C VAL A 39 8.78 -6.66 -14.62
N GLU A 40 9.95 -6.04 -14.57
CA GLU A 40 11.23 -6.75 -14.44
C GLU A 40 11.46 -7.13 -12.96
N GLY A 41 11.15 -8.37 -12.60
CA GLY A 41 11.36 -8.89 -11.25
C GLY A 41 10.76 -10.28 -11.04
N ASP A 42 11.01 -10.87 -9.87
CA ASP A 42 10.47 -12.18 -9.49
C ASP A 42 9.17 -12.01 -8.69
N PRO A 43 8.08 -12.71 -9.05
CA PRO A 43 6.86 -12.69 -8.26
C PRO A 43 7.09 -13.36 -6.91
N VAL A 44 6.71 -12.68 -5.84
CA VAL A 44 6.80 -13.17 -4.46
C VAL A 44 5.40 -13.36 -3.89
N ASP A 45 5.25 -14.35 -3.01
CA ASP A 45 4.00 -14.57 -2.28
C ASP A 45 3.61 -13.33 -1.45
N LEU A 46 2.30 -13.06 -1.36
CA LEU A 46 1.75 -11.95 -0.58
C LEU A 46 2.06 -12.08 0.92
N ASP A 47 2.37 -13.28 1.41
CA ASP A 47 2.84 -13.48 2.79
C ASP A 47 4.13 -12.69 3.09
N ALA A 48 5.00 -12.52 2.08
CA ALA A 48 6.25 -11.76 2.22
C ALA A 48 6.03 -10.25 2.33
N LEU A 49 4.84 -9.75 2.00
CA LEU A 49 4.51 -8.31 2.06
C LEU A 49 4.72 -7.76 3.47
N SER A 50 4.41 -8.54 4.49
CA SER A 50 4.62 -8.17 5.89
C SER A 50 6.08 -7.87 6.22
N SER A 51 7.02 -8.53 5.54
CA SER A 51 8.47 -8.35 5.71
C SER A 51 9.01 -7.20 4.85
N LEU A 52 8.34 -6.86 3.74
CA LEU A 52 8.70 -5.76 2.85
C LEU A 52 8.11 -4.42 3.31
N ALA A 53 7.03 -4.46 4.09
CA ALA A 53 6.33 -3.28 4.57
C ALA A 53 7.13 -2.53 5.67
N ASP A 54 7.52 -1.29 5.38
CA ASP A 54 8.08 -0.40 6.39
C ASP A 54 6.98 0.16 7.32
N MET A 55 6.75 -0.56 8.42
CA MET A 55 5.77 -0.17 9.44
C MET A 55 6.07 1.18 10.09
N ALA A 56 7.32 1.66 10.10
CA ALA A 56 7.65 2.98 10.63
C ALA A 56 7.17 4.07 9.67
N THR A 57 7.40 3.88 8.37
CA THR A 57 6.89 4.78 7.32
C THR A 57 5.37 4.76 7.24
N VAL A 58 4.72 3.60 7.37
CA VAL A 58 3.25 3.48 7.43
C VAL A 58 2.69 4.30 8.58
N LYS A 59 3.21 4.14 9.81
CA LYS A 59 2.77 4.92 10.98
C LYS A 59 2.98 6.42 10.77
N LYS A 60 4.07 6.84 10.11
CA LYS A 60 4.36 8.24 9.81
C LYS A 60 3.39 8.83 8.78
N ILE A 61 3.14 8.14 7.67
CA ILE A 61 2.23 8.60 6.60
C ILE A 61 0.80 8.71 7.15
N TYR A 62 0.35 7.66 7.83
CA TYR A 62 -0.95 7.66 8.50
C TYR A 62 -0.92 8.35 9.84
N LYS A 63 0.11 9.11 10.22
CA LYS A 63 0.23 9.88 11.48
C LYS A 63 -0.35 9.16 12.71
N ILE A 64 -0.10 7.86 12.85
CA ILE A 64 -0.64 7.03 13.93
C ILE A 64 0.14 7.33 15.20
N ALA A 65 -0.55 7.73 16.25
CA ALA A 65 0.08 8.07 17.52
C ALA A 65 0.28 6.83 18.40
N PRO A 66 1.36 6.75 19.20
CA PRO A 66 1.60 5.63 20.11
C PRO A 66 0.42 5.29 21.04
N PRO A 67 -0.31 6.27 21.62
CA PRO A 67 -1.46 5.98 22.47
C PRO A 67 -2.65 5.34 21.74
N GLU A 68 -2.79 5.58 20.42
CA GLU A 68 -3.87 4.96 19.63
C GLU A 68 -3.67 3.43 19.52
N LEU A 69 -2.42 2.97 19.60
CA LEU A 69 -2.05 1.56 19.56
C LEU A 69 -2.26 0.83 20.89
N GLU A 70 -2.53 1.55 21.97
CA GLU A 70 -2.87 0.97 23.27
C GLU A 70 -4.33 0.49 23.31
N VAL A 71 -5.18 1.07 22.45
CA VAL A 71 -6.62 0.83 22.43
C VAL A 71 -7.11 0.13 21.16
N GLY A 72 -6.32 0.15 20.08
CA GLY A 72 -6.66 -0.45 18.80
C GLY A 72 -5.44 -0.95 18.02
N SER A 73 -5.69 -1.60 16.89
CA SER A 73 -4.61 -2.07 16.02
C SER A 73 -4.19 -1.01 15.00
N VAL A 74 -2.98 -1.18 14.42
CA VAL A 74 -2.53 -0.35 13.28
C VAL A 74 -3.53 -0.44 12.13
N ALA A 75 -4.09 -1.63 11.87
CA ALA A 75 -5.07 -1.84 10.82
C ALA A 75 -6.35 -1.04 11.05
N ASP A 76 -6.85 -1.01 12.30
CA ASP A 76 -8.03 -0.23 12.65
C ASP A 76 -7.81 1.27 12.42
N ALA A 77 -6.65 1.79 12.88
CA ALA A 77 -6.32 3.20 12.69
C ALA A 77 -6.22 3.59 11.21
N ILE A 78 -5.66 2.71 10.36
CA ILE A 78 -5.58 2.91 8.92
C ILE A 78 -6.97 2.84 8.29
N CYS A 79 -7.76 1.81 8.59
CA CYS A 79 -9.13 1.65 8.09
C CYS A 79 -10.01 2.85 8.46
N CYS A 80 -9.93 3.33 9.70
CA CYS A 80 -10.64 4.53 10.13
C CYS A 80 -10.24 5.77 9.33
N ARG A 81 -8.96 5.96 9.00
CA ARG A 81 -8.50 7.12 8.21
C ARG A 81 -8.90 7.01 6.74
N ILE A 82 -8.84 5.82 6.16
CA ILE A 82 -9.30 5.57 4.79
C ILE A 82 -10.81 5.83 4.71
N ALA A 83 -11.58 5.31 5.67
CA ALA A 83 -13.04 5.50 5.73
C ALA A 83 -13.44 6.97 6.00
N ALA A 84 -12.76 7.63 6.94
CA ALA A 84 -13.04 9.01 7.30
C ALA A 84 -12.62 10.04 6.24
N SER A 85 -11.81 9.63 5.24
CA SER A 85 -11.45 10.48 4.10
C SER A 85 -12.66 10.84 3.20
N HIS A 86 -13.84 10.27 3.48
CA HIS A 86 -15.08 10.48 2.72
C HIS A 86 -16.19 11.24 3.48
N CYS A 87 -15.87 11.89 4.62
CA CYS A 87 -16.82 12.73 5.37
C CYS A 87 -16.52 14.23 5.24
#